data_AF-T1C3W4-F1
#
_entry.id   AF-T1C3W4-F1
#
_cell.length_a   1.000
_cell.length_b   1.000
_cell.length_c   1.000
_cell.angle_alpha   90.00
_cell.angle_beta   90.00
_cell.angle_gamma   90.00
#
_symmetry.space_group_name_H-M   'P 1'
#
loop_
_entity.id
_entity.type
_entity.pdbx_description
1 polymer ?
#
loop_
_entity_poly.entity_id
_entity_poly.type
_entity_poly.pdbx_seq_one_letter_code
_entity_poly.pdbx_strand_id
1 'polypeptide(L)'
;LLATDGVTLEIADDAVLAIAEFAHRLNAETEDIGARRLHTLLERCLEDALYRAPETGFSALSVDRAYVEAALGAVAANPELSRYIL
;
A
#
# COMPACT_ATOMS: atom_id res chain seq x y z
N LEU A 1 13.46 5.79 2.62
CA LEU A 1 13.63 5.02 3.87
C LEU A 1 14.09 3.61 3.55
N LEU A 2 13.36 2.82 2.74
CA LEU A 2 13.85 1.49 2.32
C LEU A 2 15.28 1.52 1.74
N ALA A 3 15.57 2.41 0.79
CA ALA A 3 16.92 2.53 0.22
C ALA A 3 18.00 2.99 1.23
N THR A 4 17.63 3.76 2.27
CA THR A 4 18.59 4.18 3.31
C THR A 4 18.93 3.01 4.24
N ASP A 5 18.03 2.04 4.36
CA ASP A 5 18.22 0.80 5.12
C ASP A 5 18.80 -0.34 4.24
N GLY A 6 19.24 -0.02 3.01
CA GLY A 6 19.84 -0.99 2.09
C GLY A 6 18.85 -1.89 1.35
N VAL A 7 17.56 -1.55 1.39
CA VAL A 7 16.48 -2.29 0.73
C VAL A 7 16.15 -1.68 -0.63
N THR A 8 16.26 -2.48 -1.70
CA THR A 8 15.78 -2.13 -3.04
C THR A 8 14.29 -2.44 -3.15
N LEU A 9 13.49 -1.46 -3.58
CA LEU A 9 12.05 -1.66 -3.81
C LEU A 9 11.81 -1.92 -5.30
N GLU A 10 11.16 -3.03 -5.62
CA GLU A 10 10.70 -3.39 -6.95
C GLU A 10 9.18 -3.45 -6.94
N ILE A 11 8.53 -2.62 -7.76
CA ILE A 11 7.06 -2.61 -7.89
C ILE A 11 6.72 -3.17 -9.26
N ALA A 12 5.96 -4.25 -9.29
CA ALA A 12 5.47 -4.84 -10.52
C ALA A 12 4.27 -4.04 -11.09
N ASP A 13 4.08 -4.10 -12.40
CA ASP A 13 3.00 -3.36 -13.08
C ASP A 13 1.59 -3.74 -12.55
N ASP A 14 1.42 -4.99 -12.15
CA ASP A 14 0.16 -5.49 -11.57
C ASP A 14 -0.11 -4.93 -10.16
N ALA A 15 0.92 -4.63 -9.38
CA ALA A 15 0.81 -3.93 -8.11
C ALA A 15 0.34 -2.48 -8.31
N VAL A 16 0.90 -1.78 -9.31
CA VAL A 16 0.47 -0.41 -9.63
C VAL A 16 -1.01 -0.38 -10.01
N LEU A 17 -1.45 -1.33 -10.85
CA LEU A 17 -2.86 -1.49 -11.22
C LEU A 17 -3.73 -1.78 -9.99
N ALA A 18 -3.32 -2.70 -9.12
CA ALA A 18 -4.06 -3.03 -7.91
C ALA A 18 -4.23 -1.80 -7.01
N ILE A 19 -3.17 -1.03 -6.74
CA ILE A 19 -3.25 0.19 -5.91
C ILE A 19 -4.23 1.20 -6.52
N ALA A 20 -4.20 1.38 -7.84
CA ALA A 20 -5.12 2.28 -8.53
C ALA A 20 -6.59 1.80 -8.43
N GLU A 21 -6.85 0.49 -8.54
CA GLU A 21 -8.17 -0.11 -8.35
C GLU A 21 -8.69 0.12 -6.92
N PHE A 22 -7.86 -0.08 -5.90
CA PHE A 22 -8.21 0.19 -4.50
C PHE A 22 -8.53 1.68 -4.28
N ALA A 23 -7.71 2.59 -4.83
CA ALA A 23 -7.94 4.03 -4.72
C ALA A 23 -9.25 4.45 -5.38
N HIS A 24 -9.52 3.94 -6.58
CA HIS A 24 -10.75 4.23 -7.30
C HIS A 24 -11.98 3.72 -6.56
N ARG A 25 -11.96 2.47 -6.09
CA ARG A 25 -13.06 1.87 -5.33
C ARG A 25 -13.36 2.68 -4.06
N LEU A 26 -12.34 2.99 -3.27
CA LEU A 26 -12.53 3.74 -2.02
C LEU A 26 -13.01 5.17 -2.24
N ASN A 27 -12.57 5.85 -3.30
CA ASN A 27 -13.14 7.15 -3.68
C ASN A 27 -14.63 7.04 -4.03
N ALA A 28 -15.07 5.93 -4.63
CA ALA A 28 -16.48 5.68 -4.97
C ALA A 28 -17.34 5.27 -3.76
N GLU A 29 -16.77 4.54 -2.79
CA GLU A 29 -17.47 4.03 -1.61
C GLU A 29 -17.47 5.02 -0.43
N THR A 30 -16.52 5.96 -0.41
CA THR A 30 -16.35 6.93 0.68
C THR A 30 -16.37 8.37 0.13
N GLU A 31 -15.50 9.25 0.62
CA GLU A 31 -15.33 10.60 0.09
C GLU A 31 -14.31 10.59 -1.04
N ASP A 32 -14.66 11.10 -2.22
CA ASP A 32 -13.71 11.22 -3.32
C ASP A 32 -12.72 12.36 -3.05
N ILE A 33 -11.50 12.00 -2.64
CA ILE A 33 -10.39 12.94 -2.45
C ILE A 33 -9.43 12.93 -3.65
N GLY A 34 -9.82 12.26 -4.73
CA GLY A 34 -9.06 12.11 -5.96
C GLY A 34 -7.74 11.36 -5.74
N ALA A 35 -6.70 11.81 -6.44
CA ALA A 35 -5.36 11.20 -6.41
C ALA A 35 -4.71 11.23 -5.02
N ARG A 36 -5.17 12.07 -4.08
CA ARG A 36 -4.61 12.12 -2.72
C ARG A 36 -4.73 10.78 -1.99
N ARG A 37 -5.75 9.98 -2.32
CA ARG A 37 -5.94 8.64 -1.72
C ARG A 37 -4.78 7.69 -1.97
N LEU A 38 -4.05 7.87 -3.07
CA LEU A 38 -2.88 7.05 -3.39
C LEU A 38 -1.77 7.20 -2.33
N HIS A 39 -1.65 8.36 -1.69
CA HIS A 39 -0.64 8.56 -0.63
C HIS A 39 -0.90 7.63 0.56
N THR A 40 -2.10 7.68 1.13
CA THR A 40 -2.42 6.86 2.31
C THR A 40 -2.40 5.37 1.99
N LEU A 41 -2.83 4.98 0.79
CA LEU A 41 -2.76 3.59 0.34
C LEU A 41 -1.32 3.09 0.17
N LEU A 42 -0.42 3.89 -0.40
CA LEU A 42 1.00 3.53 -0.53
C LEU A 42 1.67 3.41 0.84
N GLU A 43 1.40 4.33 1.76
CA GLU A 43 1.91 4.26 3.14
C GLU A 43 1.45 2.98 3.83
N ARG A 44 0.15 2.69 3.81
CA ARG A 44 -0.40 1.48 4.42
C ARG A 44 0.12 0.21 3.77
N CYS A 45 0.28 0.20 2.44
CA CYS A 45 0.81 -0.93 1.69
C CYS A 45 2.25 -1.27 2.13
N LEU A 46 3.07 -0.26 2.40
CA LEU A 46 4.49 -0.44 2.73
C LEU A 46 4.79 -0.40 4.22
N GLU A 47 3.80 -0.19 5.09
CA GLU A 47 3.98 0.02 6.54
C GLU A 47 4.76 -1.13 7.21
N ASP A 48 4.30 -2.37 7.03
CA ASP A 48 4.95 -3.55 7.61
C ASP A 48 6.39 -3.73 7.10
N ALA A 49 6.62 -3.44 5.82
CA ALA A 49 7.95 -3.52 5.23
C ALA A 49 8.89 -2.44 5.76
N LEU A 50 8.40 -1.20 5.92
CA LEU A 50 9.15 -0.09 6.50
C LEU A 50 9.51 -0.35 7.96
N TYR A 51 8.60 -0.99 8.72
CA TYR A 51 8.85 -1.37 10.11
C TYR A 51 9.93 -2.46 10.22
N ARG A 52 9.89 -3.45 9.32
CA ARG A 52 10.79 -4.62 9.38
C ARG A 52 12.14 -4.41 8.71
N ALA A 53 12.24 -3.47 7.77
CA ALA A 53 13.45 -3.23 6.98
C ALA A 53 14.73 -3.06 7.84
N PRO A 54 14.72 -2.32 8.97
CA PRO A 54 15.90 -2.19 9.81
C PRO A 54 16.36 -3.49 10.49
N GLU A 55 15.45 -4.45 10.70
CA GLU A 55 15.68 -5.65 11.50
C GLU A 55 16.03 -6.88 10.66
N THR A 56 15.50 -6.95 9.44
CA THR A 56 15.38 -8.22 8.70
C THR A 56 16.48 -8.43 7.66
N GLY A 57 17.28 -7.40 7.35
CA GLY A 57 18.49 -7.52 6.53
C GLY A 57 18.27 -8.01 5.09
N PHE A 58 17.03 -7.99 4.59
CA PHE A 58 16.76 -8.31 3.19
C PHE A 58 17.22 -7.15 2.30
N SER A 59 17.83 -7.47 1.16
CA SER A 59 18.36 -6.46 0.22
C SER A 59 17.35 -5.98 -0.81
N ALA A 60 16.22 -6.68 -0.97
CA ALA A 60 15.19 -6.35 -1.93
C ALA A 60 13.78 -6.70 -1.42
N LEU A 61 12.80 -5.88 -1.78
CA LEU A 61 11.38 -6.08 -1.57
C LEU A 61 10.67 -6.02 -2.93
N SER A 62 10.06 -7.13 -3.32
CA SER A 62 9.18 -7.18 -4.50
C SER A 62 7.74 -6.98 -4.08
N VAL A 63 7.07 -6.01 -4.69
CA VAL A 63 5.65 -5.69 -4.48
C VAL A 63 4.89 -6.07 -5.76
N ASP A 64 4.12 -7.15 -5.66
CA ASP A 64 3.20 -7.62 -6.69
C ASP A 64 1.73 -7.39 -6.29
N ARG A 65 0.78 -7.75 -7.14
CA ARG A 65 -0.65 -7.64 -6.81
C ARG A 65 -1.03 -8.36 -5.52
N ALA A 66 -0.49 -9.56 -5.30
CA ALA A 66 -0.83 -10.37 -4.12
C ALA A 66 -0.39 -9.68 -2.82
N TYR A 67 0.79 -9.05 -2.84
CA TYR A 67 1.28 -8.23 -1.74
C TYR A 67 0.34 -7.05 -1.45
N VAL A 68 -0.10 -6.32 -2.50
CA VAL A 68 -1.02 -5.19 -2.36
C VAL A 68 -2.36 -5.64 -1.78
N GLU A 69 -2.93 -6.74 -2.30
CA GLU A 69 -4.20 -7.28 -1.84
C GLU A 69 -4.13 -7.76 -0.38
N ALA A 70 -3.03 -8.38 0.02
CA ALA A 70 -2.80 -8.78 1.40
C ALA A 70 -2.71 -7.56 2.34
N ALA A 71 -2.01 -6.51 1.93
CA ALA A 71 -1.83 -5.31 2.75
C ALA A 71 -3.10 -4.45 2.86
N LEU A 72 -3.86 -4.32 1.77
CA LEU A 72 -5.00 -3.40 1.67
C LEU A 72 -6.38 -4.08 1.80
N GLY A 73 -6.44 -5.40 1.66
CA GLY A 73 -7.71 -6.15 1.62
C GLY A 73 -8.57 -5.97 2.87
N ALA A 74 -7.95 -5.95 4.06
CA ALA A 74 -8.66 -5.72 5.31
C ALA A 74 -9.24 -4.30 5.42
N VAL A 75 -8.56 -3.30 4.83
CA VAL A 75 -8.99 -1.91 4.90
C VAL A 75 -10.15 -1.65 3.96
N ALA A 76 -10.09 -2.20 2.74
CA ALA A 76 -11.20 -2.09 1.79
C ALA A 76 -12.46 -2.85 2.23
N ALA A 77 -12.33 -3.87 3.08
CA ALA A 77 -13.48 -4.61 3.60
C ALA A 77 -14.25 -3.85 4.70
N ASN A 78 -13.72 -2.74 5.23
CA ASN A 78 -14.33 -2.03 6.35
C ASN A 78 -14.44 -0.51 6.07
N PRO A 79 -15.65 -0.02 5.74
CA PRO A 79 -15.91 1.39 5.43
C PRO A 79 -15.62 2.35 6.58
N GLU A 80 -15.82 1.91 7.83
CA GLU A 80 -15.53 2.75 9.00
C GLU A 80 -14.01 2.88 9.20
N LEU A 81 -13.26 1.79 9.05
CA LEU A 81 -11.79 1.83 9.07
C LEU A 81 -11.23 2.70 7.94
N SER A 82 -11.78 2.57 6.74
CA SER A 82 -11.38 3.42 5.60
C SER A 82 -11.60 4.89 5.89
N ARG A 83 -12.68 5.26 6.59
CA ARG A 83 -13.00 6.66 6.89
C ARG A 83 -12.12 7.30 7.97
N TYR A 84 -11.53 6.50 8.87
CA TYR A 84 -10.65 6.99 9.94
C TYR A 84 -9.16 6.83 9.65
N ILE A 85 -8.78 5.88 8.78
CA ILE A 85 -7.39 5.54 8.49
C ILE A 85 -6.96 5.96 7.07
N LEU A 86 -7.89 6.14 6.11
CA LEU A 86 -7.57 6.37 4.67
C LEU A 86 -8.19 7.62 4.00
#